data_AF-A0AAD9FZE5-F1
#
_entry.id   AF-A0AAD9FZE5-F1
#
_cell.length_a   1.000
_cell.length_b   1.000
_cell.length_c   1.000
_cell.angle_alpha   90.00
_cell.angle_beta   90.00
_cell.angle_gamma   90.00
#
_symmetry.space_group_name_H-M   'P 1'
#
loop_
_entity.id
_entity.type
_entity.pdbx_description
1 polymer ?
#
loop_
_entity_poly.entity_id
_entity_poly.type
_entity_poly.pdbx_seq_one_letter_code
_entity_poly.pdbx_strand_id
1 'polypeptide(L)'
;MLFDIAFPQSLVFATHLFRRSNEYLASVLMHISDIDDVKNGLLLFQPLKHAFDHFQLSFLLDDTDILRLKLFDPTIRDIHLIDLKGPNGNKVLRAEQMKVLLNSTRKRCHFDTQTTYSDVDGSALTFTGLERPFDHCLFLQARLARDLAVEKHWIDAWYNVSPISVGYVS
;
A
#
# COMPACT_ATOMS: atom_id res chain seq x y z
N MET A 1 -7.12 -4.05 -4.89
CA MET A 1 -6.66 -3.10 -5.90
C MET A 1 -7.02 -1.70 -5.43
N LEU A 2 -6.09 -0.75 -5.44
CA LEU A 2 -6.47 0.66 -5.36
C LEU A 2 -7.01 1.07 -6.75
N PHE A 3 -8.02 1.94 -6.81
CA PHE A 3 -8.71 2.45 -8.02
C PHE A 3 -9.88 1.65 -8.59
N ASP A 4 -10.11 0.41 -8.15
CA ASP A 4 -11.11 -0.47 -8.80
C ASP A 4 -10.88 -0.65 -10.32
N ILE A 5 -9.62 -0.48 -10.77
CA ILE A 5 -9.21 -0.61 -12.16
C ILE A 5 -8.46 -1.93 -12.35
N ALA A 6 -8.77 -2.64 -13.43
CA ALA A 6 -7.99 -3.79 -13.87
C ALA A 6 -6.67 -3.33 -14.52
N PHE A 7 -5.55 -3.63 -13.86
CA PHE A 7 -4.21 -3.41 -14.42
C PHE A 7 -3.68 -4.69 -15.08
N PRO A 8 -2.85 -4.58 -16.14
CA PRO A 8 -2.03 -5.67 -16.62
C PRO A 8 -1.19 -6.29 -15.50
N GLN A 9 -1.08 -7.62 -15.48
CA GLN A 9 -0.34 -8.37 -14.46
C GLN A 9 1.10 -7.87 -14.29
N SER A 10 1.77 -7.45 -15.37
CA SER A 10 3.16 -6.94 -15.32
C SER A 10 3.33 -5.60 -14.58
N LEU A 11 2.23 -4.96 -14.19
CA LEU A 11 2.20 -3.68 -13.47
C LEU A 11 1.78 -3.84 -12.00
N VAL A 12 1.25 -5.00 -11.62
CA VAL A 12 0.75 -5.29 -10.28
C VAL A 12 1.64 -6.33 -9.63
N PHE A 13 2.05 -6.06 -8.40
CA PHE A 13 2.98 -6.90 -7.67
C PHE A 13 2.42 -7.22 -6.29
N ALA A 14 2.62 -8.47 -5.86
CA ALA A 14 2.36 -8.85 -4.48
C ALA A 14 3.43 -8.24 -3.58
N THR A 15 3.00 -7.63 -2.48
CA THR A 15 3.87 -7.28 -1.36
C THR A 15 3.43 -8.05 -0.12
N HIS A 16 4.40 -8.50 0.67
CA HIS A 16 4.12 -9.10 1.97
C HIS A 16 3.86 -8.00 2.98
N LEU A 17 2.78 -8.12 3.74
CA LEU A 17 2.46 -7.20 4.83
C LEU A 17 3.44 -7.39 5.99
N PHE A 18 3.63 -8.64 6.41
CA PHE A 18 4.72 -9.05 7.28
C PHE A 18 5.84 -9.65 6.44
N ARG A 19 6.97 -8.93 6.37
CA ARG A 19 8.06 -9.26 5.46
C ARG A 19 8.65 -10.63 5.75
N ARG A 20 8.95 -11.38 4.67
CA ARG A 20 9.66 -12.67 4.73
C ARG A 20 10.99 -12.62 5.48
N SER A 21 11.70 -11.49 5.46
CA SER A 21 12.92 -11.29 6.26
C SER A 21 12.70 -11.46 7.77
N ASN A 22 11.45 -11.35 8.23
CA ASN A 22 11.06 -11.46 9.64
C ASN A 22 10.32 -12.77 9.92
N GLU A 23 10.36 -13.75 9.02
CA GLU A 23 9.61 -15.02 9.12
C GLU A 23 9.81 -15.74 10.47
N TYR A 24 11.03 -15.67 11.04
CA TYR A 24 11.34 -16.25 12.34
C TYR A 24 10.50 -15.67 13.51
N LEU A 25 9.87 -14.51 13.32
CA LEU A 25 8.95 -13.88 14.28
C LEU A 25 7.48 -14.04 13.90
N ALA A 26 7.16 -14.57 12.72
CA ALA A 26 5.81 -14.56 12.15
C ALA A 26 4.79 -15.28 13.03
N SER A 27 5.13 -16.48 13.51
CA SER A 27 4.25 -17.25 14.38
C SER A 27 4.11 -16.63 15.78
N VAL A 28 5.17 -16.03 16.32
CA VAL A 28 5.21 -15.56 17.72
C VAL A 28 4.56 -14.18 17.87
N LEU A 29 4.80 -13.28 16.93
CA LEU A 29 4.33 -11.89 17.02
C LEU A 29 3.02 -11.66 16.26
N MET A 30 2.82 -12.37 15.15
CA MET A 30 1.74 -12.08 14.21
C MET A 30 0.77 -13.26 14.06
N HIS A 31 1.01 -14.39 14.73
CA HIS A 31 0.19 -15.60 14.59
C HIS A 31 0.05 -16.08 13.13
N ILE A 32 1.06 -15.81 12.31
CA ILE A 32 1.14 -16.29 10.92
C ILE A 32 1.88 -17.63 10.93
N SER A 33 1.18 -18.71 10.57
CA SER A 33 1.77 -20.05 10.46
C SER A 33 2.50 -20.28 9.14
N ASP A 34 2.06 -19.62 8.07
CA ASP A 34 2.69 -19.66 6.75
C ASP A 34 2.94 -18.23 6.27
N ILE A 35 4.22 -17.87 6.09
CA ILE A 35 4.61 -16.52 5.66
C ILE A 35 4.09 -16.21 4.24
N ASP A 36 3.89 -17.25 3.42
CA ASP A 36 3.39 -17.16 2.05
C ASP A 36 1.85 -17.26 1.98
N ASP A 37 1.14 -17.22 3.12
CA ASP A 37 -0.32 -17.12 3.17
C ASP A 37 -0.80 -15.89 2.37
N VAL A 38 -1.80 -16.10 1.51
CA VAL A 38 -2.38 -15.06 0.65
C VAL A 38 -2.89 -13.86 1.44
N LYS A 39 -3.33 -14.04 2.69
CA LYS A 39 -3.75 -12.98 3.61
C LYS A 39 -2.58 -12.14 4.14
N ASN A 40 -1.36 -12.65 4.08
CA ASN A 40 -0.15 -11.86 4.31
C ASN A 40 0.28 -11.08 3.05
N GLY A 41 -0.49 -11.14 1.97
CA GLY A 41 -0.20 -10.46 0.71
C GLY A 41 -1.14 -9.28 0.42
N LEU A 42 -0.61 -8.28 -0.30
CA LEU A 42 -1.43 -7.26 -0.96
C LEU A 42 -0.95 -7.04 -2.40
N LEU A 43 -1.89 -7.06 -3.34
CA LEU A 43 -1.62 -6.74 -4.75
C LEU A 43 -1.71 -5.24 -4.98
N LEU A 44 -0.58 -4.62 -5.31
CA LEU A 44 -0.45 -3.18 -5.52
C LEU A 44 0.18 -2.86 -6.87
N PHE A 45 -0.28 -1.75 -7.45
CA PHE A 45 0.40 -1.14 -8.59
C PHE A 45 1.83 -0.73 -8.18
N GLN A 46 2.81 -0.98 -9.04
CA GLN A 46 4.23 -0.91 -8.69
C GLN A 46 4.67 0.38 -7.94
N PRO A 47 4.27 1.60 -8.34
CA PRO A 47 4.60 2.81 -7.57
C PRO A 47 3.97 2.86 -6.17
N LEU A 48 2.74 2.36 -6.01
CA LEU A 48 2.09 2.27 -4.70
C LEU A 48 2.76 1.22 -3.83
N LYS A 49 3.13 0.07 -4.41
CA LYS A 49 3.92 -0.95 -3.72
C LYS A 49 5.21 -0.36 -3.17
N HIS A 50 5.95 0.38 -4.01
CA HIS A 50 7.20 0.99 -3.59
C HIS A 50 6.99 1.97 -2.43
N ALA A 51 6.00 2.86 -2.54
CA ALA A 51 5.69 3.81 -1.46
C ALA A 51 5.25 3.11 -0.17
N PHE A 52 4.47 2.03 -0.27
CA PHE A 52 4.07 1.20 0.86
C PHE A 52 5.28 0.52 1.54
N ASP A 53 6.19 -0.06 0.74
CA ASP A 53 7.40 -0.73 1.24
C ASP A 53 8.39 0.24 1.89
N HIS A 54 8.35 1.53 1.52
CA HIS A 54 9.17 2.58 2.11
C HIS A 54 8.44 3.39 3.18
N PHE A 55 7.27 2.92 3.63
CA PHE A 55 6.48 3.56 4.68
C PHE A 55 6.06 5.01 4.37
N GLN A 56 6.03 5.37 3.09
CA GLN A 56 5.59 6.68 2.62
C GLN A 56 4.06 6.79 2.61
N LEU A 57 3.38 5.65 2.53
CA LEU A 57 1.93 5.51 2.68
C LEU A 57 1.58 4.21 3.40
N SER A 58 0.33 4.12 3.84
CA SER A 58 -0.25 2.93 4.45
C SER A 58 -1.74 2.81 4.11
N PHE A 59 -2.42 1.80 4.67
CA PHE A 59 -3.86 1.66 4.65
C PHE A 59 -4.39 1.67 6.09
N LEU A 60 -5.37 2.53 6.37
CA LEU A 60 -6.02 2.68 7.66
C LEU A 60 -7.49 2.30 7.53
N LEU A 61 -8.08 1.66 8.55
CA LEU A 61 -9.53 1.56 8.62
C LEU A 61 -10.12 2.92 8.96
N ASP A 62 -11.16 3.31 8.23
CA ASP A 62 -12.02 4.42 8.59
C ASP A 62 -13.15 3.98 9.53
N ASP A 63 -14.00 4.93 9.94
CA ASP A 63 -15.15 4.69 10.83
C ASP A 63 -16.25 3.81 10.20
N THR A 64 -16.11 3.43 8.93
CA THR A 64 -17.03 2.56 8.18
C THR A 64 -16.43 1.18 7.90
N ASP A 65 -15.34 0.83 8.57
CA ASP A 65 -14.57 -0.40 8.38
C ASP A 65 -14.01 -0.56 6.94
N ILE A 66 -13.78 0.55 6.25
CA ILE A 66 -13.17 0.57 4.92
C ILE A 66 -11.69 0.91 5.05
N LEU A 67 -10.82 0.04 4.50
CA LEU A 67 -9.40 0.32 4.36
C LEU A 67 -9.19 1.45 3.35
N ARG A 68 -8.70 2.60 3.81
CA ARG A 68 -8.35 3.75 2.99
C ARG A 68 -6.85 3.97 2.97
N LEU A 69 -6.34 4.36 1.81
CA LEU A 69 -4.96 4.80 1.71
C LEU A 69 -4.75 6.05 2.57
N LYS A 70 -3.66 6.08 3.32
CA LYS A 70 -3.17 7.26 4.03
C LYS A 70 -1.77 7.59 3.55
N LEU A 71 -1.59 8.79 3.01
CA LEU A 71 -0.29 9.34 2.72
C LEU A 71 0.36 9.89 4.00
N PHE A 72 1.59 9.45 4.27
CA PHE A 72 2.40 9.88 5.41
C PHE A 72 3.56 10.77 5.00
N ASP A 73 4.15 10.52 3.83
CA ASP A 73 5.25 11.32 3.26
C ASP A 73 4.69 12.46 2.40
N PRO A 74 4.74 13.72 2.87
CA PRO A 74 4.24 14.85 2.11
C PRO A 74 5.12 15.18 0.91
N THR A 75 6.37 14.70 0.86
CA THR A 75 7.32 15.04 -0.22
C THR A 75 6.96 14.41 -1.56
N ILE A 76 6.16 13.34 -1.55
CA ILE A 76 5.69 12.67 -2.77
C ILE A 76 4.29 13.10 -3.20
N ARG A 77 3.63 13.97 -2.44
CA ARG A 77 2.22 14.34 -2.63
C ARG A 77 1.88 14.74 -4.06
N ASP A 78 2.66 15.67 -4.63
CA ASP A 78 2.41 16.24 -5.96
C ASP A 78 3.10 15.44 -7.07
N ILE A 79 3.71 14.30 -6.75
CA ILE A 79 4.37 13.44 -7.74
C ILE A 79 3.30 12.58 -8.41
N HIS A 80 3.28 12.54 -9.74
CA HIS A 80 2.49 11.57 -10.48
C HIS A 80 2.92 10.15 -10.13
N LEU A 81 1.97 9.23 -9.92
CA LEU A 81 2.28 7.85 -9.54
C LEU A 81 3.31 7.21 -10.49
N ILE A 82 3.19 7.50 -11.78
CA ILE A 82 4.07 6.93 -12.82
C ILE A 82 5.49 7.51 -12.86
N ASP A 83 5.71 8.63 -12.16
CA ASP A 83 6.99 9.37 -12.13
C ASP A 83 7.76 9.22 -10.83
N LEU A 84 7.25 8.44 -9.87
CA LEU A 84 7.95 8.15 -8.62
C LEU A 84 9.37 7.63 -8.89
N LYS A 85 10.35 8.20 -8.19
CA LYS A 85 11.75 7.78 -8.23
C LYS A 85 12.12 7.06 -6.95
N GLY A 86 12.93 6.00 -7.09
CA GLY A 86 13.52 5.30 -5.95
C GLY A 86 14.73 6.06 -5.36
N PRO A 87 15.32 5.52 -4.29
CA PRO A 87 16.47 6.14 -3.61
C PRO A 87 17.71 6.36 -4.50
N ASN A 88 17.84 5.58 -5.57
CA ASN A 88 18.92 5.70 -6.57
C ASN A 88 18.62 6.74 -7.67
N GLY A 89 17.51 7.48 -7.58
CA GLY A 89 17.08 8.47 -8.57
C GLY A 89 16.42 7.89 -9.83
N ASN A 90 16.36 6.56 -9.98
CA ASN A 90 15.72 5.91 -11.11
C ASN A 90 14.20 5.85 -10.93
N LYS A 91 13.44 5.91 -12.02
CA LYS A 91 11.98 5.71 -11.98
C LYS A 91 11.65 4.32 -11.45
N VAL A 92 10.71 4.26 -10.52
CA VAL A 92 10.16 3.02 -9.94
C VAL A 92 9.45 2.20 -11.03
N LEU A 93 8.69 2.88 -11.88
CA LEU A 93 8.07 2.27 -13.06
C LEU A 93 9.07 2.27 -14.22
N ARG A 94 9.50 1.08 -14.65
CA ARG A 94 10.50 0.93 -15.72
C ARG A 94 9.93 1.31 -17.09
N ALA A 95 10.79 1.66 -18.04
CA ALA A 95 10.37 2.04 -19.40
C ALA A 95 9.47 0.99 -20.09
N GLU A 96 9.78 -0.30 -19.93
CA GLU A 96 8.94 -1.37 -20.51
C GLU A 96 7.56 -1.45 -19.83
N GLN A 97 7.49 -1.26 -18.51
CA GLN A 97 6.23 -1.21 -17.78
C GLN A 97 5.41 0.03 -18.19
N MET A 98 6.06 1.18 -18.39
CA MET A 98 5.42 2.38 -18.89
C MET A 98 4.79 2.15 -20.28
N LYS A 99 5.50 1.49 -21.20
CA LYS A 99 4.95 1.13 -22.52
C LYS A 99 3.71 0.24 -22.38
N VAL A 100 3.75 -0.75 -21.48
CA VAL A 100 2.59 -1.62 -21.21
C VAL A 100 1.42 -0.81 -20.66
N LEU A 101 1.65 0.10 -19.71
CA LEU A 101 0.63 0.97 -19.16
C LEU A 101 -0.03 1.81 -20.25
N LEU A 102 0.77 2.56 -21.04
CA LEU A 102 0.25 3.44 -22.10
C LEU A 102 -0.49 2.69 -23.22
N ASN A 103 -0.06 1.46 -23.54
CA ASN A 103 -0.77 0.62 -24.50
C ASN A 103 -2.08 0.07 -23.94
N SER A 104 -2.11 -0.20 -22.63
CA SER A 104 -3.29 -0.73 -21.95
C SER A 104 -4.31 0.37 -21.69
N THR A 105 -3.88 1.60 -21.42
CA THR A 105 -4.78 2.75 -21.21
C THR A 105 -5.58 3.12 -22.44
N ARG A 106 -5.03 2.85 -23.62
CA ARG A 106 -5.73 3.02 -24.90
C ARG A 106 -6.79 1.96 -25.20
N LYS A 107 -6.81 0.83 -24.46
CA LYS A 107 -7.63 -0.33 -24.83
C LYS A 107 -8.56 -0.83 -23.74
N ARG A 108 -8.10 -0.95 -22.49
CA ARG A 108 -8.80 -1.70 -21.43
C ARG A 108 -8.61 -1.17 -20.00
N CYS A 109 -7.60 -0.34 -19.74
CA CYS A 109 -7.24 0.12 -18.40
C CYS A 109 -7.49 1.63 -18.28
N HIS A 110 -8.57 2.09 -17.63
CA HIS A 110 -8.89 3.52 -17.59
C HIS A 110 -8.06 4.34 -16.57
N PHE A 111 -6.80 3.96 -16.36
CA PHE A 111 -5.90 4.67 -15.44
C PHE A 111 -5.47 6.01 -16.04
N ASP A 112 -5.66 7.09 -15.28
CA ASP A 112 -5.18 8.41 -15.64
C ASP A 112 -3.70 8.57 -15.27
N THR A 113 -2.85 8.80 -16.27
CA THR A 113 -1.42 9.02 -16.07
C THR A 113 -1.08 10.31 -15.31
N GLN A 114 -2.04 11.25 -15.20
CA GLN A 114 -1.91 12.47 -14.41
C GLN A 114 -2.30 12.28 -12.93
N THR A 115 -2.67 11.07 -12.51
CA THR A 115 -2.96 10.79 -11.09
C THR A 115 -1.70 10.95 -10.23
N THR A 116 -1.81 11.81 -9.22
CA THR A 116 -0.77 12.09 -8.20
C THR A 116 -0.97 11.26 -6.93
N TYR A 117 -0.02 11.31 -5.99
CA TYR A 117 -0.23 10.70 -4.67
C TYR A 117 -1.31 11.42 -3.84
N SER A 118 -1.50 12.73 -4.02
CA SER A 118 -2.60 13.45 -3.36
C SER A 118 -3.98 13.00 -3.83
N ASP A 119 -4.13 12.68 -5.11
CA ASP A 119 -5.44 12.29 -5.66
C ASP A 119 -5.94 10.96 -5.08
N VAL A 120 -5.02 10.16 -4.55
CA VAL A 120 -5.29 8.80 -4.10
C VAL A 120 -5.25 8.67 -2.58
N ASP A 121 -4.85 9.73 -1.87
CA ASP A 121 -4.96 9.82 -0.41
C ASP A 121 -6.45 9.78 0.00
N GLY A 122 -6.78 8.94 0.98
CA GLY A 122 -8.14 8.67 1.40
C GLY A 122 -8.94 7.74 0.48
N SER A 123 -8.38 7.28 -0.64
CA SER A 123 -9.06 6.35 -1.55
C SER A 123 -9.23 4.97 -0.91
N ALA A 124 -10.40 4.35 -1.11
CA ALA A 124 -10.70 3.03 -0.60
C ALA A 124 -9.91 1.94 -1.34
N LEU A 125 -9.37 1.00 -0.59
CA LEU A 125 -8.78 -0.23 -1.09
C LEU A 125 -9.91 -1.21 -1.43
N THR A 126 -10.10 -1.53 -2.71
CA THR A 126 -11.12 -2.48 -3.13
C THR A 126 -10.56 -3.90 -3.19
N PHE A 127 -11.36 -4.89 -2.79
CA PHE A 127 -11.00 -6.30 -2.86
C PHE A 127 -11.95 -7.00 -3.82
N THR A 128 -11.42 -7.76 -4.77
CA THR A 128 -12.22 -8.52 -5.75
C THR A 128 -12.75 -9.84 -5.17
N GLY A 129 -12.28 -10.25 -3.98
CA GLY A 129 -12.72 -11.46 -3.28
C GLY A 129 -13.14 -11.17 -1.84
N LEU A 130 -13.58 -12.23 -1.15
CA LEU A 130 -13.93 -12.19 0.29
C LEU A 130 -12.70 -12.23 1.19
N GLU A 131 -11.58 -12.71 0.69
CA GLU A 131 -10.33 -12.76 1.45
C GLU A 131 -9.89 -11.34 1.78
N ARG A 132 -9.60 -11.14 3.07
CA ARG A 132 -9.07 -9.90 3.61
C ARG A 132 -7.66 -10.15 4.11
N PRO A 133 -6.75 -9.18 3.93
CA PRO A 133 -5.43 -9.25 4.50
C PRO A 133 -5.48 -9.37 6.02
N PHE A 134 -4.38 -9.84 6.62
CA PHE A 134 -4.25 -9.84 8.07
C PHE A 134 -4.27 -8.42 8.64
N ASP A 135 -5.35 -8.09 9.34
CA ASP A 135 -5.58 -6.77 9.94
C ASP A 135 -4.43 -6.31 10.84
N HIS A 136 -3.94 -7.19 11.70
CA HIS A 136 -2.83 -6.90 12.59
C HIS A 136 -1.52 -6.60 11.83
N CYS A 137 -1.31 -7.19 10.65
CA CYS A 137 -0.16 -6.90 9.79
C CYS A 137 -0.28 -5.52 9.12
N LEU A 138 -1.48 -5.18 8.64
CA LEU A 138 -1.76 -3.83 8.13
C LEU A 138 -1.57 -2.78 9.22
N PHE A 139 -2.07 -3.05 10.42
CA PHE A 139 -1.90 -2.17 11.56
C PHE A 139 -0.43 -1.98 11.94
N LEU A 140 0.38 -3.04 11.93
CA LEU A 140 1.82 -2.91 12.15
C LEU A 140 2.47 -2.01 11.09
N GLN A 141 2.16 -2.22 9.80
CA GLN A 141 2.73 -1.40 8.73
C GLN A 141 2.32 0.07 8.88
N ALA A 142 1.06 0.33 9.24
CA ALA A 142 0.55 1.67 9.50
C ALA A 142 1.23 2.35 10.68
N ARG A 143 1.49 1.61 11.77
CA ARG A 143 2.25 2.11 12.91
C ARG A 143 3.68 2.47 12.53
N LEU A 144 4.37 1.61 11.79
CA LEU A 144 5.73 1.88 11.34
C LEU A 144 5.80 3.12 10.43
N ALA A 145 4.83 3.29 9.53
CA ALA A 145 4.72 4.47 8.70
C ALA A 145 4.45 5.74 9.49
N ARG A 146 3.56 5.67 10.48
CA ARG A 146 3.30 6.76 11.41
C ARG A 146 4.54 7.13 12.23
N ASP A 147 5.25 6.15 12.78
CA ASP A 147 6.43 6.39 13.61
C ASP A 147 7.55 7.05 12.80
N LEU A 148 7.77 6.59 11.56
CA LEU A 148 8.70 7.24 10.63
C LEU A 148 8.26 8.68 10.32
N ALA A 149 6.97 8.90 10.05
CA ALA A 149 6.47 10.23 9.73
C ALA A 149 6.57 11.22 10.91
N VAL A 150 6.41 10.75 12.15
CA VAL A 150 6.67 11.54 13.36
C VAL A 150 8.16 11.86 13.50
N GLU A 151 9.05 10.88 13.30
CA GLU A 151 10.51 11.08 13.32
C GLU A 151 10.94 12.12 12.27
N LYS A 152 10.30 12.12 11.10
CA LYS A 152 10.55 13.09 10.02
C LYS A 152 9.83 14.43 10.20
N HIS A 153 9.07 14.61 11.28
CA HIS A 153 8.25 15.80 11.54
C HIS A 153 7.23 16.10 10.43
N TRP A 154 6.75 15.07 9.74
CA TRP A 154 5.70 15.19 8.71
C TRP A 154 4.31 15.23 9.30
N ILE A 155 4.13 14.58 10.45
CA ILE A 155 2.88 14.58 11.22
C ILE A 155 3.20 14.80 12.69
N ASP A 156 2.18 15.20 13.43
CA ASP A 156 2.31 15.39 14.87
C ASP A 156 2.37 14.06 15.64
N ALA A 157 3.08 14.08 16.76
CA ALA A 157 3.18 12.93 17.66
C ALA A 157 1.85 12.51 18.30
N TRP A 158 0.80 13.35 18.24
CA TRP A 158 -0.53 13.00 18.72
C TRP A 158 -1.41 12.37 17.64
N TYR A 159 -0.96 12.32 16.38
CA TYR A 159 -1.68 11.60 15.33
C TYR A 159 -1.68 10.11 15.65
N ASN A 160 -2.88 9.57 15.87
CA ASN A 160 -3.08 8.18 16.24
C ASN A 160 -3.51 7.36 15.03
N VAL A 161 -2.91 6.17 14.91
CA VAL A 161 -3.38 5.15 13.99
C VAL A 161 -4.23 4.21 14.83
N SER A 162 -5.54 4.20 14.59
CA SER A 162 -6.45 3.35 15.37
C SER A 162 -6.13 1.87 15.12
N PRO A 163 -6.06 1.04 16.18
CA PRO A 163 -6.05 -0.40 16.00
C PRO A 163 -7.32 -0.80 15.28
N ILE A 164 -7.19 -1.75 14.35
CA ILE A 164 -8.34 -2.44 13.80
C ILE A 164 -9.04 -3.10 14.99
N SER A 165 -10.27 -2.66 15.26
CA SER A 165 -11.09 -3.21 16.32
C SER A 165 -11.25 -4.69 16.05
N VAL A 166 -10.43 -5.52 16.71
CA VAL A 166 -10.65 -6.96 16.74
C VAL A 166 -11.93 -7.10 17.55
N GLY A 167 -13.05 -7.25 16.84
CA GLY A 167 -14.26 -7.77 17.44
C GLY A 167 -13.87 -9.12 18.03
N TYR A 168 -13.69 -9.16 19.35
CA TYR A 168 -13.72 -10.40 20.10
C TYR A 168 -15.11 -10.99 19.86
N VAL A 169 -15.22 -11.88 18.89
CA VAL A 169 -16.35 -12.79 18.80
C VAL A 169 -16.09 -13.84 19.87
N SER A 170 -16.65 -13.56 21.04
CA SER A 170 -16.97 -14.44 22.19
C SER A 170 -15.90 -15.43 22.66
#